data_AF-A0A6F9B3G7-F1
#
_entry.id   AF-A0A6F9B3G7-F1
#
_cell.length_a   1.000
_cell.length_b   1.000
_cell.length_c   1.000
_cell.angle_alpha   90.00
_cell.angle_beta   90.00
_cell.angle_gamma   90.00
#
_symmetry.space_group_name_H-M   'P 1'
#
loop_
_entity.id
_entity.type
_entity.pdbx_description
1 polymer ?
#
loop_
_entity_poly.entity_id
_entity_poly.type
_entity_poly.pdbx_seq_one_letter_code
_entity_poly.pdbx_strand_id
1 'polypeptide(L)'
;MACRDMKRTEEAAQEIRLETGPDSGELLIKHLDLASLKSVHSFCEDIIKEEPRIDVLINNAGIYQCPYTKTEDGFEMQFGVNHLGHFFLTHLLLDLLKRSAPSRVVVVSSKLYKYGEIDFDDLNSEQRYDKAFAYGRSKLANLLFTCELARRLEGTGVVVNALTPGIVRTNLGRHVNIPLLAKPLWELASRVFFKSPEEGAQTSVYLACSPDVEEVQGKCFADCQEQKLLPKATDQEVAGKLWDISEIMVGVTT
;
A
#
# COMPACT_ATOMS: atom_id res chain seq x y z
N MET A 1 -10.00 9.05 -5.92
CA MET A 1 -10.11 7.91 -4.98
C MET A 1 -10.38 6.63 -5.74
N ALA A 2 -9.48 5.64 -5.64
CA ALA A 2 -9.64 4.33 -6.26
C ALA A 2 -10.03 3.30 -5.18
N CYS A 3 -11.21 2.69 -5.27
CA CYS A 3 -11.78 1.87 -4.20
C CYS A 3 -12.67 0.75 -4.75
N ARG A 4 -12.79 -0.36 -4.01
CA ARG A 4 -13.60 -1.52 -4.42
C ARG A 4 -15.09 -1.42 -4.11
N ASP A 5 -15.47 -0.62 -3.11
CA ASP A 5 -16.86 -0.45 -2.67
C ASP A 5 -17.35 0.94 -3.08
N MET A 6 -17.99 1.01 -4.24
CA MET A 6 -18.38 2.31 -4.83
C MET A 6 -19.44 3.04 -4.02
N LYS A 7 -20.31 2.33 -3.29
CA LYS A 7 -21.31 2.98 -2.45
C LYS A 7 -20.64 3.74 -1.30
N ARG A 8 -19.76 3.07 -0.57
CA ARG A 8 -19.01 3.70 0.53
C ARG A 8 -18.05 4.78 0.04
N THR A 9 -17.53 4.61 -1.17
CA THR A 9 -16.63 5.60 -1.80
C THR A 9 -17.39 6.87 -2.15
N GLU A 10 -18.60 6.76 -2.68
CA GLU A 10 -19.46 7.91 -2.96
C GLU A 10 -19.87 8.65 -1.68
N GLU A 11 -20.26 7.93 -0.64
CA GLU A 11 -20.57 8.50 0.69
C GLU A 11 -19.37 9.31 1.23
N ALA A 12 -18.17 8.72 1.25
CA ALA A 12 -16.96 9.41 1.71
C ALA A 12 -16.56 10.58 0.80
N ALA A 13 -16.71 10.46 -0.52
CA ALA A 13 -16.38 11.53 -1.45
C ALA A 13 -17.32 12.73 -1.30
N GLN A 14 -18.60 12.50 -0.98
CA GLN A 14 -19.55 13.56 -0.67
C GLN A 14 -19.17 14.30 0.62
N GLU A 15 -18.83 13.57 1.68
CA GLU A 15 -18.33 14.16 2.93
C GLU A 15 -17.11 15.05 2.69
N ILE A 16 -16.10 14.54 1.95
CA ILE A 16 -14.90 15.31 1.61
C ILE A 16 -15.26 16.58 0.84
N ARG A 17 -16.08 16.50 -0.21
CA ARG A 17 -16.48 17.66 -1.02
C ARG A 17 -17.20 18.72 -0.18
N LEU A 18 -18.03 18.31 0.78
CA LEU A 18 -18.74 19.21 1.68
C LEU A 18 -17.78 19.92 2.65
N GLU A 19 -16.79 19.20 3.19
CA GLU A 19 -15.81 19.76 4.13
C GLU A 19 -14.80 20.69 3.45
N THR A 20 -14.35 20.34 2.24
CA THR A 20 -13.30 21.09 1.54
C THR A 20 -13.84 22.26 0.71
N GLY A 21 -15.14 22.25 0.39
CA GLY A 21 -15.75 23.26 -0.48
C GLY A 21 -15.35 23.15 -1.96
N PRO A 22 -15.91 24.01 -2.82
CA PRO A 22 -15.78 23.89 -4.28
C PRO A 22 -14.39 24.27 -4.84
N ASP A 23 -13.59 25.02 -4.08
CA ASP A 23 -12.28 25.53 -4.54
C ASP A 23 -11.11 24.55 -4.30
N SER A 24 -11.40 23.37 -3.73
CA SER A 24 -10.38 22.38 -3.32
C SER A 24 -9.97 21.39 -4.40
N GLY A 25 -10.31 21.68 -5.66
CA GLY A 25 -10.04 20.83 -6.81
C GLY A 25 -11.09 19.74 -7.03
N GLU A 26 -10.83 18.88 -8.02
CA GLU A 26 -11.76 17.82 -8.42
C GLU A 26 -11.46 16.51 -7.71
N LEU A 27 -12.48 15.90 -7.12
CA LEU A 27 -12.41 14.57 -6.52
C LEU A 27 -13.13 13.55 -7.41
N LEU A 28 -12.36 12.81 -8.20
CA LEU A 28 -12.87 11.69 -9.00
C LEU A 28 -12.88 10.39 -8.19
N ILE A 29 -13.89 9.55 -8.40
CA ILE A 29 -13.95 8.21 -7.84
C ILE A 29 -13.89 7.17 -8.96
N LYS A 30 -13.12 6.10 -8.75
CA LYS A 30 -12.96 5.01 -9.72
C LYS A 30 -12.95 3.68 -9.00
N HIS A 31 -13.53 2.66 -9.64
CA HIS A 31 -13.53 1.31 -9.09
C HIS A 31 -12.14 0.68 -9.21
N LEU A 32 -11.65 0.10 -8.11
CA LEU A 32 -10.41 -0.67 -8.07
C LEU A 32 -10.48 -1.74 -6.98
N ASP A 33 -10.49 -3.01 -7.39
CA ASP A 33 -10.26 -4.14 -6.48
C ASP A 33 -8.88 -4.76 -6.71
N LEU A 34 -8.00 -4.59 -5.72
CA LEU A 34 -6.65 -5.15 -5.75
C LEU A 34 -6.61 -6.69 -5.56
N ALA A 35 -7.75 -7.32 -5.24
CA ALA A 35 -7.88 -8.77 -5.23
C ALA A 35 -8.19 -9.37 -6.62
N SER A 36 -8.15 -8.56 -7.69
CA SER A 36 -8.40 -8.98 -9.07
C SER A 36 -7.45 -8.25 -10.01
N LEU A 37 -6.48 -8.97 -10.61
CA LEU A 37 -5.56 -8.37 -11.58
C LEU A 37 -6.33 -7.80 -12.79
N LYS A 38 -7.44 -8.41 -13.18
CA LYS A 38 -8.34 -7.87 -14.19
C LYS A 38 -8.88 -6.48 -13.79
N SER A 39 -9.35 -6.32 -12.54
CA SER A 39 -9.80 -5.01 -12.06
C SER A 39 -8.67 -3.98 -12.05
N VAL A 40 -7.45 -4.38 -11.69
CA VAL A 40 -6.28 -3.49 -11.69
C VAL A 40 -5.94 -3.06 -13.11
N HIS A 41 -5.94 -3.99 -14.07
CA HIS A 41 -5.66 -3.69 -15.48
C HIS A 41 -6.66 -2.69 -16.05
N SER A 42 -7.96 -2.95 -15.90
CA SER A 42 -9.01 -2.04 -16.40
C SER A 42 -8.91 -0.65 -15.76
N PHE A 43 -8.62 -0.56 -14.46
CA PHE A 43 -8.39 0.72 -13.80
C PHE A 43 -7.20 1.48 -14.42
N CYS A 44 -6.08 0.79 -14.68
CA CYS A 44 -4.91 1.40 -15.30
C CYS A 44 -5.17 1.87 -16.73
N GLU A 45 -5.90 1.08 -17.54
CA GLU A 45 -6.29 1.48 -18.90
C GLU A 45 -7.11 2.77 -18.89
N ASP A 46 -8.09 2.88 -17.99
CA ASP A 46 -8.90 4.08 -17.84
C ASP A 46 -8.03 5.28 -17.43
N ILE A 47 -7.16 5.12 -16.44
CA ILE A 47 -6.26 6.20 -15.99
C ILE A 47 -5.31 6.64 -17.10
N ILE A 48 -4.68 5.71 -17.81
CA ILE A 48 -3.74 6.03 -18.90
C ILE A 48 -4.44 6.77 -20.05
N LYS A 49 -5.72 6.47 -20.29
CA LYS A 49 -6.52 7.09 -21.34
C LYS A 49 -7.04 8.47 -20.95
N GLU A 50 -7.45 8.64 -19.70
CA GLU A 50 -8.16 9.84 -19.23
C GLU A 50 -7.24 10.87 -18.60
N GLU A 51 -6.16 10.45 -17.95
CA GLU A 51 -5.28 11.33 -17.19
C GLU A 51 -3.96 11.59 -17.92
N PRO A 52 -3.59 12.86 -18.17
CA PRO A 52 -2.35 13.19 -18.87
C PRO A 52 -1.10 12.99 -18.02
N ARG A 53 -1.24 12.96 -16.68
CA ARG A 53 -0.14 12.85 -15.73
C ARG A 53 -0.56 12.18 -14.42
N ILE A 54 0.43 11.61 -13.71
CA ILE A 54 0.31 11.17 -12.32
C ILE A 54 1.48 11.76 -11.54
N ASP A 55 1.20 12.77 -10.71
CA ASP A 55 2.19 13.38 -9.83
C ASP A 55 2.53 12.48 -8.64
N VAL A 56 1.51 11.84 -8.06
CA VAL A 56 1.67 11.01 -6.87
C VAL A 56 0.78 9.77 -6.97
N LEU A 57 1.38 8.58 -6.82
CA LEU A 57 0.68 7.32 -6.60
C LEU A 57 0.85 6.90 -5.13
N ILE A 58 -0.24 6.72 -4.40
CA ILE A 58 -0.21 6.25 -3.00
C ILE A 58 -0.79 4.83 -2.92
N ASN A 59 0.09 3.85 -2.75
CA ASN A 59 -0.24 2.45 -2.48
C ASN A 59 -0.63 2.28 -1.01
N ASN A 60 -1.83 2.79 -0.67
CA ASN A 60 -2.33 2.84 0.71
C ASN A 60 -3.20 1.64 1.10
N ALA A 61 -3.95 1.08 0.15
CA ALA A 61 -4.96 0.09 0.47
C ALA A 61 -4.34 -1.13 1.17
N GLY A 62 -5.13 -1.77 2.03
CA GLY A 62 -4.68 -3.00 2.66
C GLY A 62 -5.71 -3.67 3.53
N ILE A 63 -5.47 -4.94 3.79
CA ILE A 63 -6.27 -5.81 4.64
C ILE A 63 -5.38 -6.49 5.68
N TYR A 64 -5.97 -6.83 6.82
CA TYR A 64 -5.26 -7.35 7.99
C TYR A 64 -6.08 -8.45 8.67
N GLN A 65 -5.36 -9.49 9.11
CA GLN A 65 -5.87 -10.64 9.86
C GLN A 65 -7.08 -11.35 9.22
N CYS A 66 -7.13 -11.38 7.89
CA CYS A 66 -8.14 -12.13 7.18
C CYS A 66 -7.97 -13.65 7.40
N PRO A 67 -9.05 -14.45 7.39
CA PRO A 67 -8.94 -15.90 7.20
C PRO A 67 -8.17 -16.23 5.91
N TYR A 68 -7.63 -17.45 5.84
CA TYR A 68 -7.02 -17.92 4.59
C TYR A 68 -8.09 -17.97 3.50
N THR A 69 -7.94 -17.10 2.52
CA THR A 69 -8.72 -17.06 1.29
C THR A 69 -7.78 -16.68 0.15
N LYS A 70 -8.27 -16.82 -1.08
CA LYS A 70 -7.50 -16.45 -2.26
C LYS A 70 -8.15 -15.28 -3.00
N THR A 71 -7.32 -14.48 -3.67
CA THR A 71 -7.75 -13.50 -4.68
C THR A 71 -8.41 -14.21 -5.85
N GLU A 72 -9.02 -13.46 -6.77
CA GLU A 72 -9.58 -14.03 -8.02
C GLU A 72 -8.51 -14.76 -8.83
N ASP A 73 -7.26 -14.29 -8.76
CA ASP A 73 -6.09 -14.81 -9.45
C ASP A 73 -5.37 -15.94 -8.67
N GLY A 74 -5.89 -16.35 -7.52
CA GLY A 74 -5.40 -17.51 -6.77
C GLY A 74 -4.26 -17.24 -5.78
N PHE A 75 -3.93 -15.98 -5.49
CA PHE A 75 -2.92 -15.61 -4.49
C PHE A 75 -3.50 -15.58 -3.08
N GLU A 76 -2.67 -15.80 -2.05
CA GLU A 76 -3.09 -15.55 -0.67
C GLU A 76 -3.62 -14.13 -0.52
N MET A 77 -4.79 -13.98 0.12
CA MET A 77 -5.55 -12.73 0.13
C MET A 77 -4.74 -11.51 0.63
N GLN A 78 -4.00 -11.61 1.74
CA GLN A 78 -3.23 -10.48 2.28
C GLN A 78 -2.01 -10.14 1.41
N PHE A 79 -1.27 -11.13 0.93
CA PHE A 79 -0.13 -10.94 0.02
C PHE A 79 -0.60 -10.41 -1.35
N GLY A 80 -1.66 -10.99 -1.90
CA GLY A 80 -2.31 -10.58 -3.14
C GLY A 80 -2.76 -9.13 -3.10
N VAL A 81 -3.57 -8.74 -2.11
CA VAL A 81 -4.10 -7.37 -2.01
C VAL A 81 -3.03 -6.36 -1.60
N ASN A 82 -2.24 -6.66 -0.55
CA ASN A 82 -1.36 -5.65 0.04
C ASN A 82 -0.08 -5.45 -0.78
N HIS A 83 0.39 -6.47 -1.51
CA HIS A 83 1.62 -6.45 -2.30
C HIS A 83 1.37 -6.64 -3.80
N LEU A 84 0.91 -7.81 -4.27
CA LEU A 84 0.86 -8.13 -5.71
C LEU A 84 -0.06 -7.20 -6.52
N GLY A 85 -1.22 -6.84 -5.98
CA GLY A 85 -2.14 -5.90 -6.62
C GLY A 85 -1.51 -4.51 -6.77
N HIS A 86 -0.80 -4.03 -5.75
CA HIS A 86 -0.08 -2.75 -5.82
C HIS A 86 1.16 -2.84 -6.73
N PHE A 87 1.86 -3.97 -6.71
CA PHE A 87 2.99 -4.24 -7.59
C PHE A 87 2.55 -4.12 -9.04
N PHE A 88 1.49 -4.84 -9.43
CA PHE A 88 0.94 -4.81 -10.78
C PHE A 88 0.39 -3.43 -11.14
N LEU A 89 -0.37 -2.77 -10.25
CA LEU A 89 -0.85 -1.41 -10.42
C LEU A 89 0.29 -0.44 -10.75
N THR A 90 1.35 -0.46 -9.94
CA THR A 90 2.50 0.44 -10.10
C THR A 90 3.27 0.11 -11.37
N HIS A 91 3.42 -1.18 -11.72
CA HIS A 91 4.09 -1.62 -12.94
C HIS A 91 3.37 -1.10 -14.19
N LEU A 92 2.05 -1.21 -14.25
CA LEU A 92 1.25 -0.73 -15.39
C LEU A 92 1.25 0.80 -15.53
N LEU A 93 1.33 1.54 -14.42
CA LEU A 93 1.36 3.01 -14.42
C LEU A 93 2.77 3.60 -14.53
N LEU A 94 3.80 2.75 -14.61
CA LEU A 94 5.20 3.15 -14.48
C LEU A 94 5.64 4.16 -15.54
N ASP A 95 5.25 3.94 -16.80
CA ASP A 95 5.61 4.84 -17.89
C ASP A 95 4.89 6.18 -17.81
N LEU A 96 3.65 6.20 -17.32
CA LEU A 96 2.93 7.44 -17.07
C LEU A 96 3.57 8.22 -15.91
N LEU A 97 3.98 7.54 -14.83
CA LEU A 97 4.73 8.14 -13.72
C LEU A 97 6.05 8.77 -14.21
N LYS A 98 6.83 8.07 -15.04
CA LYS A 98 8.08 8.59 -15.62
C LYS A 98 7.85 9.81 -16.51
N ARG A 99 6.82 9.80 -17.37
CA ARG A 99 6.46 10.97 -18.20
C ARG A 99 5.98 12.16 -17.36
N SER A 100 5.48 11.89 -16.16
CA SER A 100 4.98 12.90 -15.23
C SER A 100 6.07 13.47 -14.31
N ALA A 101 7.31 12.99 -14.43
CA ALA A 101 8.42 13.39 -13.57
C ALA A 101 8.58 14.93 -13.53
N PRO A 102 8.83 15.54 -12.34
CA PRO A 102 8.99 14.87 -11.05
C PRO A 102 7.67 14.27 -10.53
N SER A 103 7.71 13.00 -10.13
CA SER A 103 6.55 12.27 -9.61
C SER A 103 6.95 11.34 -8.46
N ARG A 104 5.97 10.87 -7.69
CA ARG A 104 6.22 10.13 -6.44
C ARG A 104 5.37 8.87 -6.32
N VAL A 105 5.97 7.80 -5.80
CA VAL A 105 5.27 6.58 -5.37
C VAL A 105 5.43 6.43 -3.86
N VAL A 106 4.32 6.43 -3.15
CA VAL A 106 4.27 6.29 -1.69
C VAL A 106 3.67 4.94 -1.32
N VAL A 107 4.42 4.11 -0.61
CA VAL A 107 4.01 2.74 -0.26
C VAL A 107 3.72 2.60 1.23
N VAL A 108 2.48 2.22 1.57
CA VAL A 108 2.10 2.06 2.98
C VAL A 108 2.43 0.65 3.48
N SER A 109 3.45 0.59 4.34
CA SER A 109 3.86 -0.61 5.07
C SER A 109 3.30 -0.61 6.51
N SER A 110 3.89 -1.39 7.43
CA SER A 110 3.54 -1.47 8.85
C SER A 110 4.72 -1.96 9.68
N LYS A 111 4.85 -1.52 10.94
CA LYS A 111 5.86 -2.05 11.89
C LYS A 111 5.74 -3.57 12.10
N LEU A 112 4.61 -4.18 11.72
CA LEU A 112 4.44 -5.64 11.73
C LEU A 112 5.29 -6.38 10.68
N TYR A 113 5.93 -5.68 9.73
CA TYR A 113 6.92 -6.27 8.82
C TYR A 113 8.03 -7.02 9.60
N LYS A 114 8.33 -6.58 10.82
CA LYS A 114 9.35 -7.17 11.69
C LYS A 114 9.08 -8.65 11.99
N TYR A 115 7.82 -9.06 11.99
CA TYR A 115 7.40 -10.45 12.23
C TYR A 115 7.15 -11.24 10.94
N GLY A 116 7.24 -10.59 9.77
CA GLY A 116 7.11 -11.24 8.47
C GLY A 116 8.42 -11.85 8.00
N GLU A 117 8.31 -12.88 7.15
CA GLU A 117 9.43 -13.49 6.44
C GLU A 117 9.01 -13.75 4.99
N ILE A 118 9.92 -13.48 4.05
CA ILE A 118 9.75 -13.86 2.65
C ILE A 118 10.19 -15.31 2.53
N ASP A 119 9.21 -16.19 2.45
CA ASP A 119 9.42 -17.61 2.20
C ASP A 119 9.11 -17.88 0.73
N PHE A 120 10.15 -18.06 -0.08
CA PHE A 120 10.01 -18.28 -1.51
C PHE A 120 9.41 -19.66 -1.84
N ASP A 121 9.47 -20.62 -0.91
CA ASP A 121 8.89 -21.96 -1.10
C ASP A 121 7.39 -21.98 -0.76
N ASP A 122 6.89 -20.97 -0.03
CA ASP A 122 5.48 -20.85 0.35
C ASP A 122 4.99 -19.40 0.44
N LEU A 123 5.20 -18.60 -0.62
CA LEU A 123 4.76 -17.18 -0.64
C LEU A 123 3.25 -17.03 -0.40
N ASN A 124 2.46 -17.97 -0.92
CA ASN A 124 1.00 -18.04 -0.78
C ASN A 124 0.52 -18.69 0.52
N SER A 125 1.41 -19.06 1.45
CA SER A 125 1.03 -19.65 2.74
C SER A 125 0.10 -20.87 2.61
N GLU A 126 0.28 -21.68 1.56
CA GLU A 126 -0.53 -22.86 1.28
C GLU A 126 -0.17 -24.02 2.22
N GLN A 127 1.08 -24.06 2.71
CA GLN A 127 1.53 -25.10 3.64
C GLN A 127 1.14 -24.75 5.07
N ARG A 128 1.32 -23.48 5.46
CA ARG A 128 0.96 -22.98 6.80
C ARG A 128 0.49 -21.54 6.77
N TYR A 129 -0.74 -21.33 7.22
CA TYR A 129 -1.29 -19.99 7.36
C TYR A 129 -1.35 -19.52 8.81
N ASP A 130 -0.66 -18.42 9.09
CA ASP A 130 -0.92 -17.58 10.25
C ASP A 130 -1.29 -16.17 9.79
N LYS A 131 -2.41 -15.66 10.31
CA LYS A 131 -3.00 -14.39 9.91
C LYS A 131 -2.06 -13.20 10.12
N ALA A 132 -1.32 -13.18 11.22
CA ALA A 132 -0.44 -12.08 11.57
C ALA A 132 0.89 -12.17 10.80
N PHE A 133 1.43 -13.38 10.62
CA PHE A 133 2.65 -13.57 9.84
C PHE A 133 2.43 -13.34 8.34
N ALA A 134 1.30 -13.76 7.76
CA ALA A 134 0.95 -13.44 6.37
C ALA A 134 0.83 -11.92 6.15
N TYR A 135 0.22 -11.19 7.10
CA TYR A 135 0.22 -9.73 7.05
C TYR A 135 1.64 -9.16 7.13
N GLY A 136 2.43 -9.60 8.11
CA GLY A 136 3.81 -9.18 8.29
C GLY A 136 4.64 -9.39 7.02
N ARG A 137 4.49 -10.55 6.37
CA ARG A 137 5.10 -10.88 5.09
C ARG A 137 4.68 -9.88 4.01
N SER A 138 3.40 -9.60 3.87
CA SER A 138 2.91 -8.64 2.88
C SER A 138 3.48 -7.21 3.10
N LYS A 139 3.69 -6.82 4.37
CA LYS A 139 4.25 -5.51 4.71
C LYS A 139 5.77 -5.47 4.60
N LEU A 140 6.46 -6.60 4.79
CA LEU A 140 7.87 -6.77 4.44
C LEU A 140 8.07 -6.70 2.92
N ALA A 141 7.21 -7.35 2.15
CA ALA A 141 7.22 -7.30 0.68
C ALA A 141 7.08 -5.86 0.18
N ASN A 142 6.20 -5.05 0.77
CA ASN A 142 6.07 -3.63 0.44
C ASN A 142 7.38 -2.82 0.65
N LEU A 143 8.17 -3.14 1.69
CA LEU A 143 9.45 -2.44 1.93
C LEU A 143 10.52 -2.87 0.91
N LEU A 144 10.61 -4.17 0.63
CA LEU A 144 11.51 -4.71 -0.38
C LEU A 144 11.17 -4.18 -1.78
N PHE A 145 9.87 -4.13 -2.11
CA PHE A 145 9.35 -3.49 -3.32
C PHE A 145 9.76 -2.03 -3.41
N THR A 146 9.64 -1.27 -2.32
CA THR A 146 10.05 0.14 -2.28
C THR A 146 11.54 0.29 -2.59
N CYS A 147 12.40 -0.54 -1.98
CA CYS A 147 13.84 -0.51 -2.20
C CYS A 147 14.21 -0.86 -3.65
N GLU A 148 13.59 -1.89 -4.21
CA GLU A 148 13.90 -2.34 -5.57
C GLU A 148 13.32 -1.40 -6.64
N LEU A 149 12.08 -0.90 -6.46
CA LEU A 149 11.49 0.09 -7.36
C LEU A 149 12.32 1.38 -7.35
N ALA A 150 12.73 1.84 -6.17
CA ALA A 150 13.64 2.98 -6.01
C ALA A 150 14.94 2.77 -6.80
N ARG A 151 15.59 1.60 -6.67
CA ARG A 151 16.82 1.30 -7.41
C ARG A 151 16.60 1.29 -8.93
N ARG A 152 15.49 0.71 -9.38
CA ARG A 152 15.14 0.61 -10.82
C ARG A 152 14.75 1.96 -11.45
N LEU A 153 14.30 2.92 -10.64
CA LEU A 153 13.87 4.25 -11.10
C LEU A 153 14.93 5.34 -10.91
N GLU A 154 16.15 4.98 -10.51
CA GLU A 154 17.25 5.94 -10.38
C GLU A 154 17.48 6.69 -11.71
N GLY A 155 17.60 8.02 -11.63
CA GLY A 155 17.76 8.89 -12.80
C GLY A 155 16.49 9.15 -13.63
N THR A 156 15.34 8.58 -13.27
CA THR A 156 14.08 8.82 -14.01
C THR A 156 13.28 10.04 -13.51
N GLY A 157 13.65 10.60 -12.36
CA GLY A 157 12.89 11.67 -11.70
C GLY A 157 11.64 11.19 -10.95
N VAL A 158 11.43 9.87 -10.84
CA VAL A 158 10.35 9.27 -10.03
C VAL A 158 10.89 8.84 -8.67
N VAL A 159 10.40 9.47 -7.60
CA VAL A 159 10.81 9.18 -6.23
C VAL A 159 9.91 8.14 -5.57
N VAL A 160 10.51 7.18 -4.87
CA VAL A 160 9.79 6.07 -4.25
C VAL A 160 10.15 5.97 -2.78
N ASN A 161 9.17 6.08 -1.90
CA ASN A 161 9.36 5.90 -0.46
C ASN A 161 8.22 5.11 0.17
N ALA A 162 8.53 4.49 1.31
CA ALA A 162 7.55 3.81 2.14
C ALA A 162 7.24 4.60 3.41
N LEU A 163 6.14 4.24 4.06
CA LEU A 163 5.87 4.67 5.44
C LEU A 163 5.26 3.57 6.29
N THR A 164 5.39 3.72 7.61
CA THR A 164 4.59 2.99 8.59
C THR A 164 3.77 4.01 9.38
N PRO A 165 2.43 4.01 9.28
CA PRO A 165 1.62 5.09 9.86
C PRO A 165 1.52 4.99 11.40
N GLY A 166 1.96 3.86 11.98
CA GLY A 166 1.74 3.51 13.39
C GLY A 166 0.45 2.73 13.56
N ILE A 167 -0.06 2.66 14.80
CA ILE A 167 -1.35 2.04 15.08
C ILE A 167 -2.41 3.13 14.89
N VAL A 168 -3.10 3.11 13.76
CA VAL A 168 -4.15 4.08 13.41
C VAL A 168 -5.51 3.44 13.63
N ARG A 169 -6.45 4.19 14.21
CA ARG A 169 -7.80 3.73 14.51
C ARG A 169 -8.65 3.65 13.25
N THR A 170 -8.41 2.62 12.44
CA THR A 170 -9.13 2.33 11.18
C THR A 170 -9.92 1.02 11.27
N ASN A 171 -10.81 0.80 10.30
CA ASN A 171 -11.51 -0.48 10.12
C ASN A 171 -10.60 -1.65 9.70
N LEU A 172 -9.27 -1.45 9.63
CA LEU A 172 -8.30 -2.48 9.30
C LEU A 172 -8.29 -3.62 10.32
N GLY A 173 -8.56 -3.32 11.59
CA GLY A 173 -8.64 -4.31 12.67
C GLY A 173 -9.95 -5.12 12.73
N ARG A 174 -10.86 -5.00 11.77
CA ARG A 174 -12.21 -5.61 11.84
C ARG A 174 -12.25 -7.14 11.98
N HIS A 175 -11.17 -7.84 11.63
CA HIS A 175 -11.05 -9.30 11.76
C HIS A 175 -10.30 -9.74 13.04
N VAL A 176 -9.90 -8.80 13.90
CA VAL A 176 -9.30 -9.12 15.20
C VAL A 176 -10.41 -9.61 16.12
N ASN A 177 -10.34 -10.87 16.55
CA ASN A 177 -11.30 -11.44 17.50
C ASN A 177 -11.03 -10.89 18.91
N ILE A 178 -11.74 -9.83 19.27
CA ILE A 178 -11.72 -9.27 20.63
C ILE A 178 -12.83 -9.96 21.45
N PRO A 179 -12.52 -10.58 22.60
CA PRO A 179 -13.53 -11.13 23.49
C PRO A 179 -14.61 -10.08 23.83
N LEU A 180 -15.88 -10.48 23.79
CA LEU A 180 -17.02 -9.55 23.95
C LEU A 180 -16.94 -8.70 25.23
N LEU A 181 -16.44 -9.28 26.32
CA LEU A 181 -16.26 -8.60 27.62
C LEU A 181 -15.11 -7.57 27.63
N ALA A 182 -14.17 -7.66 26.69
CA ALA A 182 -13.01 -6.76 26.59
C ALA A 182 -13.22 -5.63 25.56
N LYS A 183 -14.30 -5.66 24.76
CA LYS A 183 -14.60 -4.64 23.75
C LYS A 183 -14.65 -3.19 24.28
N PRO A 184 -15.28 -2.89 25.44
CA PRO A 184 -15.35 -1.51 25.94
C PRO A 184 -13.98 -0.98 26.35
N LEU A 185 -13.17 -1.82 27.00
CA LEU A 185 -11.81 -1.48 27.41
C LEU A 185 -10.88 -1.34 26.20
N TRP A 186 -11.05 -2.18 25.17
CA TRP A 186 -10.34 -2.08 23.91
C TRP A 186 -10.69 -0.81 23.14
N GLU A 187 -11.97 -0.43 23.07
CA GLU A 187 -12.38 0.84 22.44
C GLU A 187 -11.79 2.05 23.17
N LEU A 188 -11.82 2.05 24.50
CA LEU A 188 -11.22 3.11 25.32
C LEU A 188 -9.69 3.17 25.14
N ALA A 189 -9.01 2.02 25.18
CA ALA A 189 -7.57 1.94 24.94
C ALA A 189 -7.21 2.37 23.52
N SER A 190 -7.99 1.99 22.51
CA SER A 190 -7.77 2.40 21.13
C SER A 190 -7.96 3.91 20.92
N ARG A 191 -8.83 4.56 21.70
CA ARG A 191 -8.99 6.03 21.67
C ARG A 191 -7.80 6.78 22.24
N VAL A 192 -7.07 6.18 23.18
CA VAL A 192 -5.95 6.82 23.90
C VAL A 192 -4.59 6.49 23.28
N PHE A 193 -4.42 5.27 22.76
CA PHE A 193 -3.13 4.79 22.28
C PHE A 193 -3.01 4.73 20.75
N PHE A 194 -4.13 4.82 20.00
CA PHE A 194 -4.09 4.74 18.54
C PHE A 194 -4.24 6.13 17.95
N LYS A 195 -3.49 6.39 16.89
CA LYS A 195 -3.56 7.63 16.14
C LYS A 195 -4.93 7.80 15.50
N SER A 196 -5.37 9.05 15.40
CA SER A 196 -6.51 9.42 14.56
C SER A 196 -6.18 9.18 13.07
N PRO A 197 -7.18 9.04 12.19
CA PRO A 197 -6.95 8.99 10.74
C PRO A 197 -6.16 10.20 10.22
N GLU A 198 -6.41 11.39 10.76
CA GLU A 198 -5.71 12.63 10.41
C GLU A 198 -4.23 12.53 10.77
N GLU A 199 -3.91 12.12 12.00
CA GLU A 199 -2.54 11.86 12.44
C GLU A 199 -1.88 10.73 11.63
N GLY A 200 -2.64 9.70 11.29
CA GLY A 200 -2.18 8.58 10.46
C GLY A 200 -1.86 8.97 9.02
N ALA A 201 -2.54 9.98 8.48
CA ALA A 201 -2.35 10.46 7.12
C ALA A 201 -1.15 11.41 6.98
N GLN A 202 -0.67 12.02 8.07
CA GLN A 202 0.39 13.04 8.05
C GLN A 202 1.64 12.59 7.29
N THR A 203 2.13 11.38 7.54
CA THR A 203 3.34 10.88 6.84
C THR A 203 3.08 10.60 5.36
N SER A 204 1.88 10.15 4.99
CA SER A 204 1.50 9.98 3.58
C SER A 204 1.47 11.31 2.85
N VAL A 205 0.88 12.35 3.47
CA VAL A 205 0.84 13.71 2.92
C VAL A 205 2.25 14.30 2.84
N TYR A 206 3.06 14.17 3.90
CA TYR A 206 4.45 14.61 3.90
C TYR A 206 5.25 14.01 2.74
N LEU A 207 5.14 12.70 2.52
CA LEU A 207 5.81 12.06 1.39
C LEU A 207 5.25 12.47 0.03
N ALA A 208 3.96 12.73 -0.05
CA ALA A 208 3.30 13.16 -1.28
C ALA A 208 3.68 14.58 -1.71
N CYS A 209 3.83 15.53 -0.78
CA CYS A 209 3.92 16.95 -1.13
C CYS A 209 5.08 17.75 -0.52
N SER A 210 5.84 17.21 0.45
CA SER A 210 6.92 17.98 1.07
C SER A 210 8.13 18.14 0.14
N PRO A 211 8.74 19.33 0.03
CA PRO A 211 10.01 19.52 -0.67
C PRO A 211 11.18 18.81 0.02
N ASP A 212 11.11 18.57 1.34
CA ASP A 212 12.19 17.95 2.12
C ASP A 212 12.54 16.52 1.68
N VAL A 213 11.62 15.85 0.98
CA VAL A 213 11.78 14.48 0.49
C VAL A 213 11.73 14.39 -1.03
N GLU A 214 11.90 15.52 -1.73
CA GLU A 214 11.85 15.57 -3.19
C GLU A 214 12.97 14.76 -3.87
N GLU A 215 14.11 14.60 -3.22
CA GLU A 215 15.25 13.82 -3.71
C GLU A 215 15.57 12.60 -2.83
N VAL A 216 14.76 12.34 -1.80
CA VAL A 216 14.96 11.21 -0.88
C VAL A 216 14.27 9.98 -1.46
N GLN A 217 14.98 8.87 -1.63
CA GLN A 217 14.44 7.68 -2.31
C GLN A 217 14.85 6.38 -1.63
N GLY A 218 13.98 5.37 -1.70
CA GLY A 218 14.19 4.04 -1.13
C GLY A 218 14.13 3.99 0.40
N LYS A 219 13.54 5.01 1.04
CA LYS A 219 13.49 5.15 2.51
C LYS A 219 12.12 4.78 3.07
N CYS A 220 12.08 4.56 4.37
CA CYS A 220 10.84 4.34 5.11
C CYS A 220 10.67 5.39 6.19
N PHE A 221 9.47 5.96 6.32
CA PHE A 221 9.17 7.02 7.27
C PHE A 221 8.10 6.61 8.29
N ALA A 222 8.12 7.24 9.45
CA ALA A 222 7.03 7.25 10.41
C ALA A 222 7.07 8.60 11.13
N ASP A 223 5.90 9.19 11.38
CA ASP A 223 5.82 10.51 12.03
C ASP A 223 6.65 11.57 11.29
N CYS A 224 6.62 11.51 9.96
CA CYS A 224 7.38 12.39 9.06
C CYS A 224 8.91 12.35 9.27
N GLN A 225 9.44 11.27 9.84
CA GLN A 225 10.88 11.08 10.09
C GLN A 225 11.37 9.74 9.51
N GLU A 226 12.57 9.74 8.90
CA GLU A 226 13.20 8.52 8.38
C GLU A 226 13.38 7.50 9.51
N GLN A 227 13.07 6.23 9.21
CA GLN A 227 13.13 5.13 10.14
C GLN A 227 14.24 4.16 9.74
N LYS A 228 15.02 3.72 10.72
CA LYS A 228 15.95 2.61 10.53
C LYS A 228 15.18 1.28 10.40
N LEU A 229 15.34 0.62 9.27
CA LEU A 229 14.76 -0.69 9.00
C LEU A 229 15.65 -1.83 9.52
N LEU A 230 15.04 -3.00 9.73
CA LEU A 230 15.80 -4.24 9.94
C LEU A 230 16.51 -4.65 8.64
N PRO A 231 17.69 -5.30 8.70
CA PRO A 231 18.44 -5.69 7.49
C PRO A 231 17.62 -6.45 6.45
N LYS A 232 16.74 -7.37 6.91
CA LYS A 232 15.86 -8.16 6.03
C LYS A 232 14.88 -7.34 5.19
N ALA A 233 14.59 -6.10 5.57
CA ALA A 233 13.67 -5.21 4.84
C ALA A 233 14.40 -4.34 3.79
N THR A 234 15.73 -4.39 3.77
CA THR A 234 16.60 -3.67 2.83
C THR A 234 17.57 -4.61 2.12
N ASP A 235 17.29 -5.92 2.15
CA ASP A 235 18.10 -6.94 1.52
C ASP A 235 17.88 -6.90 0.00
N GLN A 236 18.93 -6.55 -0.74
CA GLN A 236 18.84 -6.34 -2.18
C GLN A 236 18.63 -7.65 -2.97
N GLU A 237 19.21 -8.75 -2.51
CA GLU A 237 19.07 -10.04 -3.19
C GLU A 237 17.64 -10.57 -3.03
N VAL A 238 17.10 -10.48 -1.81
CA VAL A 238 15.71 -10.85 -1.54
C VAL A 238 14.74 -9.92 -2.28
N ALA A 239 15.02 -8.61 -2.33
CA ALA A 239 14.18 -7.65 -3.03
C ALA A 239 14.15 -7.90 -4.55
N GLY A 240 15.30 -8.15 -5.17
CA GLY A 240 15.40 -8.50 -6.58
C GLY A 240 14.68 -9.82 -6.90
N LYS A 241 14.92 -10.87 -6.12
CA LYS A 241 14.24 -12.16 -6.31
C LYS A 241 12.72 -12.07 -6.12
N LEU A 242 12.27 -11.29 -5.13
CA LEU A 242 10.83 -11.06 -4.91
C LEU A 242 10.21 -10.27 -6.06
N TRP A 243 10.94 -9.30 -6.64
CA TRP A 243 10.50 -8.58 -7.82
C TRP A 243 10.25 -9.53 -8.99
N ASP A 244 11.25 -10.34 -9.35
CA ASP A 244 11.19 -11.24 -10.51
C ASP A 244 10.05 -12.27 -10.34
N ILE A 245 9.88 -12.81 -9.13
CA ILE A 245 8.74 -13.71 -8.84
C ILE A 245 7.41 -12.95 -8.90
N SER A 246 7.35 -11.71 -8.42
CA SER A 246 6.13 -10.91 -8.49
C SER A 246 5.74 -10.62 -9.95
N GLU A 247 6.70 -10.34 -10.83
CA GLU A 247 6.50 -10.21 -12.28
C GLU A 247 5.88 -11.46 -12.91
N ILE A 248 6.45 -12.63 -12.59
CA ILE A 248 5.93 -13.92 -13.04
C ILE A 248 4.50 -14.16 -12.51
N MET A 249 4.28 -13.90 -11.21
CA MET A 249 2.99 -14.13 -10.57
C MET A 249 1.88 -13.28 -11.18
N VAL A 250 2.15 -12.00 -11.48
CA VAL A 250 1.14 -11.10 -12.06
C VAL A 250 1.13 -11.08 -13.59
N GLY A 251 1.99 -11.89 -14.24
CA GLY A 251 2.02 -12.05 -15.69
C GLY A 251 2.60 -10.86 -16.45
N VAL A 252 3.47 -10.05 -15.82
CA VAL A 252 4.19 -8.94 -16.49
C VAL A 252 5.65 -9.34 -16.64
N THR A 253 5.98 -10.07 -17.70
CA THR A 253 7.38 -10.35 -18.02
C THR A 253 7.91 -9.28 -18.98
N THR A 254 9.08 -8.74 -18.66
CA THR A 254 9.85 -7.83 -19.51
C THR A 254 10.43 -8.53 -20.74
#